data_AF-A0A519KY68-F1
#
_entry.id   AF-A0A519KY68-F1
#
_cell.length_a   1.000
_cell.length_b   1.000
_cell.length_c   1.000
_cell.angle_alpha   90.00
_cell.angle_beta   90.00
_cell.angle_gamma   90.00
#
_symmetry.space_group_name_H-M   'P 1'
#
loop_
_entity.id
_entity.type
_entity.pdbx_description
1 polymer ?
#
loop_
_entity_poly.entity_id
_entity_poly.type
_entity_poly.pdbx_seq_one_letter_code
_entity_poly.pdbx_strand_id
1 'polypeptide(L)'
;MATKSDMTERQGWTLLAVIILLGLILFSGGLVGCPYYKVWERKMAGQAELQYQQGARQALIAQAAAEDEAAIKRAEAATRRVRGWADAARRGCTDLGRTGDRVCEDQLLRDAATYSIAKEGHEGVIISVGAPVSVAVQPNSPARSAE
;
A
#
# COMPACT_ATOMS: atom_id res chain seq x y z
N MET A 1 -60.83 58.62 36.10
CA MET A 1 -60.73 57.31 36.76
C MET A 1 -60.72 56.23 35.69
N ALA A 2 -59.52 55.85 35.27
CA ALA A 2 -59.19 54.71 34.42
C ALA A 2 -57.66 54.61 34.51
N THR A 3 -56.99 53.49 34.67
CA THR A 3 -57.41 52.10 34.65
C THR A 3 -56.19 51.29 35.07
N LYS A 4 -56.13 50.88 36.34
CA LYS A 4 -55.08 49.93 36.77
C LYS A 4 -55.34 48.53 36.15
N SER A 5 -56.60 48.23 35.87
CA SER A 5 -57.07 46.99 35.23
C SER A 5 -56.73 46.91 33.73
N ASP A 6 -56.90 47.98 32.94
CA ASP A 6 -56.60 47.95 31.48
C ASP A 6 -55.11 47.71 31.19
N MET A 7 -54.22 48.24 32.03
CA MET A 7 -52.78 48.18 31.79
C MET A 7 -52.25 46.75 31.99
N THR A 8 -52.77 46.02 32.99
CA THR A 8 -52.45 44.60 33.22
C THR A 8 -53.04 43.70 32.14
N GLU A 9 -54.24 44.01 31.63
CA GLU A 9 -54.87 43.25 30.55
C GLU A 9 -54.12 43.39 29.22
N ARG A 10 -53.72 44.62 28.85
CA ARG A 10 -52.87 44.87 27.67
C ARG A 10 -51.49 44.21 27.80
N GLN A 11 -50.90 44.23 29.00
CA GLN A 11 -49.60 43.61 29.26
C GLN A 11 -49.66 42.07 29.19
N GLY A 12 -50.78 41.45 29.60
CA GLY A 12 -51.01 40.02 29.43
C GLY A 12 -51.13 39.62 27.96
N TRP A 13 -51.83 40.43 27.16
CA TRP A 13 -52.00 40.20 25.73
C TRP A 13 -50.69 40.35 24.94
N THR A 14 -49.87 41.34 25.26
CA THR A 14 -48.56 41.51 24.61
C THR A 14 -47.61 40.36 24.94
N LEU A 15 -47.58 39.88 26.19
CA LEU A 15 -46.79 38.72 26.58
C LEU A 15 -47.24 37.44 25.86
N LEU A 16 -48.55 37.21 25.75
CA LEU A 16 -49.09 36.08 24.98
C LEU A 16 -48.72 36.16 23.50
N ALA A 17 -48.85 37.34 22.89
CA ALA A 17 -48.49 37.54 21.49
C ALA A 17 -47.00 37.27 21.22
N VAL A 18 -46.11 37.71 22.13
CA VAL A 18 -44.67 37.48 22.01
C VAL A 18 -44.34 35.99 22.13
N ILE A 19 -44.95 35.27 23.07
CA ILE A 19 -44.72 33.82 23.25
C ILE A 19 -45.17 33.03 22.01
N ILE A 20 -46.33 33.37 21.44
CA ILE A 20 -46.85 32.72 20.23
C ILE A 20 -45.93 32.98 19.03
N LEU A 21 -45.45 34.22 18.88
CA LEU A 21 -44.55 34.60 17.79
C LEU A 21 -43.18 33.90 17.89
N LEU A 22 -42.64 33.79 19.11
CA LEU A 22 -41.41 33.03 19.36
C LEU A 22 -41.60 31.54 19.04
N GLY A 23 -42.74 30.98 19.45
CA GLY A 23 -43.11 29.59 19.14
C GLY A 23 -43.17 29.32 17.64
N LEU A 24 -43.79 30.22 16.86
CA LEU A 24 -43.88 30.09 15.41
C LEU A 24 -42.51 30.16 14.71
N ILE A 25 -41.61 31.03 15.16
CA ILE A 25 -40.24 31.14 14.60
C ILE A 25 -39.45 29.85 14.86
N LEU A 26 -39.50 29.30 16.08
CA LEU A 26 -38.82 28.06 16.41
C LEU A 26 -39.40 26.86 15.65
N PHE A 27 -40.73 26.79 15.53
CA PHE A 27 -41.40 25.69 14.84
C PHE A 27 -41.12 25.70 13.34
N SER A 28 -41.19 26.88 12.71
CA SER A 28 -40.88 27.04 11.28
C SER A 28 -39.40 26.81 10.97
N GLY A 29 -38.48 27.30 11.81
CA GLY A 29 -37.05 27.04 11.68
C GLY A 29 -36.69 25.56 11.86
N GLY A 30 -37.34 24.88 12.82
CA GLY A 30 -37.15 23.44 13.08
C GLY A 30 -37.64 22.55 11.95
N LEU A 31 -38.82 22.85 11.38
CA LEU A 31 -39.41 22.06 10.28
C LEU A 31 -38.63 22.16 8.96
N VAL A 32 -38.00 23.30 8.68
CA VAL A 32 -37.16 23.47 7.48
C VAL A 32 -35.71 23.03 7.72
N GLY A 33 -35.16 23.29 8.91
CA GLY A 33 -33.77 22.98 9.24
C GLY A 33 -33.50 21.48 9.47
N CYS A 34 -34.43 20.76 10.08
CA CYS A 34 -34.26 19.34 10.41
C CYS A 34 -34.10 18.41 9.16
N PRO A 35 -34.95 18.50 8.12
CA PRO A 35 -34.75 17.69 6.90
C PRO A 35 -33.51 18.13 6.11
N TYR A 36 -33.17 19.43 6.12
CA TYR A 36 -32.00 19.95 5.41
C TYR A 36 -30.69 19.43 6.01
N TYR A 37 -30.61 19.36 7.35
CA TYR A 37 -29.45 18.84 8.06
C TYR A 37 -29.19 17.36 7.72
N LYS A 38 -30.23 16.53 7.66
CA LYS A 38 -30.10 15.10 7.32
C LYS A 38 -29.63 14.84 5.89
N VAL A 39 -30.01 15.69 4.94
CA VAL A 39 -29.51 15.60 3.55
C VAL A 39 -28.05 16.05 3.47
N TRP A 40 -27.69 17.12 4.17
CA TRP A 40 -26.31 17.60 4.22
C TRP A 40 -25.38 16.56 4.85
N GLU A 41 -25.78 15.96 5.97
CA GLU A 41 -25.04 14.90 6.66
C GLU A 41 -24.79 13.70 5.73
N ARG A 42 -25.81 13.25 4.98
CA ARG A 42 -25.66 12.16 4.00
C ARG A 42 -24.75 12.53 2.82
N LYS A 43 -24.81 13.77 2.34
CA LYS A 43 -23.92 14.26 1.26
C LYS A 43 -22.47 14.32 1.72
N MET A 44 -22.22 14.83 2.93
CA MET A 44 -20.87 14.90 3.49
C MET A 44 -20.32 13.51 3.78
N ALA A 45 -21.13 12.59 4.30
CA ALA A 45 -20.73 11.20 4.49
C ALA A 45 -20.36 10.49 3.17
N GLY A 46 -21.16 10.69 2.11
CA GLY A 46 -20.85 10.15 0.79
C GLY A 46 -19.60 10.75 0.15
N GLN A 47 -19.38 12.07 0.33
CA GLN A 47 -18.16 12.74 -0.15
C GLN A 47 -16.91 12.27 0.60
N ALA A 48 -17.01 12.09 1.92
CA ALA A 48 -15.90 11.56 2.73
C ALA A 48 -15.51 10.14 2.31
N GLU A 49 -16.49 9.27 2.06
CA GLU A 49 -16.23 7.89 1.60
C GLU A 49 -15.57 7.89 0.22
N LEU A 50 -16.07 8.67 -0.74
CA LEU A 50 -15.47 8.75 -2.08
C LEU A 50 -14.03 9.28 -2.03
N GLN A 51 -13.75 10.29 -1.21
CA GLN A 51 -12.40 10.83 -1.04
C GLN A 51 -11.45 9.80 -0.40
N TYR A 52 -11.93 9.05 0.60
CA TYR A 52 -11.15 7.99 1.22
C TYR A 52 -10.78 6.89 0.22
N GLN A 53 -11.74 6.44 -0.58
CA GLN A 53 -11.51 5.40 -1.61
C GLN A 53 -10.57 5.89 -2.71
N GLN A 54 -10.66 7.16 -3.13
CA GLN A 54 -9.74 7.74 -4.11
C GLN A 54 -8.32 7.84 -3.56
N GLY A 55 -8.15 8.31 -2.32
CA GLY A 55 -6.86 8.37 -1.64
C GLY A 55 -6.24 6.99 -1.45
N ALA A 56 -7.03 6.00 -1.05
CA ALA A 56 -6.57 4.62 -0.88
C ALA A 56 -6.05 4.02 -2.20
N ARG A 57 -6.76 4.21 -3.31
CA ARG A 57 -6.31 3.74 -4.63
C ARG A 57 -5.02 4.41 -5.08
N GLN A 58 -4.91 5.73 -4.90
CA GLN A 58 -3.70 6.46 -5.26
C GLN A 58 -2.50 6.00 -4.42
N ALA A 59 -2.70 5.75 -3.12
CA ALA A 59 -1.65 5.21 -2.25
C ALA A 59 -1.20 3.82 -2.69
N LEU A 60 -2.12 2.92 -3.06
CA LEU A 60 -1.79 1.59 -3.55
C LEU A 60 -1.04 1.63 -4.89
N ILE A 61 -1.43 2.52 -5.82
CA ILE A 61 -0.73 2.70 -7.09
C ILE A 61 0.69 3.23 -6.86
N ALA A 62 0.84 4.22 -5.96
CA ALA A 62 2.15 4.76 -5.62
C ALA A 62 3.05 3.71 -4.95
N GLN A 63 2.50 2.87 -4.08
CA GLN A 63 3.21 1.75 -3.46
C GLN A 63 3.65 0.72 -4.50
N ALA A 64 2.74 0.30 -5.39
CA ALA A 64 3.05 -0.65 -6.46
C ALA A 64 4.15 -0.12 -7.38
N ALA A 65 4.07 1.14 -7.80
CA ALA A 65 5.11 1.77 -8.62
C ALA A 65 6.47 1.83 -7.90
N ALA A 66 6.48 2.15 -6.59
CA ALA A 66 7.70 2.17 -5.79
C ALA A 66 8.32 0.76 -5.63
N GLU A 67 7.50 -0.27 -5.49
CA GLU A 67 7.94 -1.67 -5.43
C GLU A 67 8.53 -2.13 -6.76
N ASP A 68 7.89 -1.80 -7.88
CA ASP A 68 8.37 -2.11 -9.24
C ASP A 68 9.72 -1.45 -9.52
N GLU A 69 9.86 -0.16 -9.22
CA GLU A 69 11.13 0.55 -9.36
C GLU A 69 12.23 -0.06 -8.47
N ALA A 70 11.88 -0.46 -7.25
CA ALA A 70 12.80 -1.12 -6.35
C ALA A 70 13.22 -2.50 -6.89
N ALA A 71 12.30 -3.28 -7.46
CA ALA A 71 12.59 -4.57 -8.08
C ALA A 71 13.53 -4.42 -9.29
N ILE A 72 13.29 -3.44 -10.16
CA ILE A 72 14.17 -3.15 -11.32
C ILE A 72 15.58 -2.80 -10.84
N LYS A 73 15.72 -1.90 -9.87
CA LYS A 73 17.03 -1.50 -9.33
C LYS A 73 17.77 -2.69 -8.70
N ARG A 74 17.05 -3.57 -7.98
CA ARG A 74 17.62 -4.81 -7.42
C ARG A 74 18.08 -5.77 -8.52
N ALA A 75 17.29 -5.95 -9.57
CA ALA A 75 17.64 -6.81 -10.70
C ALA A 75 18.86 -6.27 -11.48
N GLU A 76 18.95 -4.96 -11.68
CA GLU A 76 20.11 -4.32 -12.31
C GLU A 76 21.37 -4.47 -11.46
N ALA A 77 21.26 -4.29 -10.14
CA ALA A 77 22.36 -4.51 -9.21
C ALA A 77 22.84 -5.98 -9.25
N ALA A 78 21.91 -6.94 -9.25
CA ALA A 78 22.24 -8.36 -9.39
C ALA A 78 22.96 -8.64 -10.72
N THR A 79 22.47 -8.09 -11.83
CA THR A 79 23.10 -8.26 -13.15
C THR A 79 24.52 -7.71 -13.18
N ARG A 80 24.75 -6.52 -12.60
CA ARG A 80 26.10 -5.94 -12.47
C ARG A 80 27.02 -6.82 -11.64
N ARG A 81 26.53 -7.41 -10.55
CA ARG A 81 27.30 -8.37 -9.76
C ARG A 81 27.68 -9.59 -10.59
N VAL A 82 26.71 -10.24 -11.26
CA VAL A 82 26.97 -11.44 -12.08
C VAL A 82 28.00 -11.17 -13.17
N ARG A 83 27.89 -10.04 -13.86
CA ARG A 83 28.89 -9.62 -14.86
C ARG A 83 30.27 -9.43 -14.23
N GLY A 84 30.34 -8.77 -13.07
CA GLY A 84 31.59 -8.60 -12.33
C GLY A 84 32.26 -9.93 -11.95
N TRP A 85 31.49 -10.93 -11.50
CA TRP A 85 32.01 -12.27 -11.21
C TRP A 85 32.49 -12.99 -12.47
N ALA A 86 31.75 -12.91 -13.56
CA ALA A 86 32.15 -13.50 -14.84
C ALA A 86 33.43 -12.86 -15.40
N ASP A 87 33.52 -11.53 -15.37
CA ASP A 87 34.70 -10.79 -15.81
C ASP A 87 35.91 -11.05 -14.90
N ALA A 88 35.69 -11.28 -13.61
CA ALA A 88 36.74 -11.67 -12.66
C ALA A 88 37.23 -13.09 -12.94
N ALA A 89 36.34 -14.06 -13.15
CA ALA A 89 36.70 -15.44 -13.49
C ALA A 89 37.50 -15.50 -14.80
N ARG A 90 37.06 -14.77 -15.83
CA ARG A 90 37.75 -14.70 -17.12
C ARG A 90 39.17 -14.12 -17.00
N ARG A 91 39.34 -13.05 -16.20
CA ARG A 91 40.66 -12.48 -15.91
C ARG A 91 41.53 -13.44 -15.11
N GLY A 92 40.98 -14.10 -14.08
CA GLY A 92 41.70 -15.11 -13.31
C GLY A 92 42.23 -16.26 -14.16
N CYS A 93 41.43 -16.78 -15.10
CA CYS A 93 41.90 -17.81 -16.04
C CYS A 93 42.95 -17.28 -17.02
N THR A 94 42.89 -16.00 -17.38
CA THR A 94 43.91 -15.34 -18.20
C THR A 94 45.25 -15.27 -17.46
N ASP A 95 45.23 -14.90 -16.17
CA ASP A 95 46.42 -14.82 -15.33
C ASP A 95 47.06 -16.19 -15.08
N LEU A 96 46.26 -17.26 -15.10
CA LEU A 96 46.71 -18.65 -15.03
C LEU A 96 47.22 -19.20 -16.38
N GLY A 97 47.24 -18.39 -17.44
CA GLY A 97 47.66 -18.81 -18.79
C GLY A 97 46.66 -19.73 -19.51
N ARG A 98 45.43 -19.86 -18.99
CA ARG A 98 44.34 -20.69 -19.55
C ARG A 98 43.25 -19.80 -20.19
N THR A 99 43.65 -18.96 -21.14
CA THR A 99 42.77 -17.99 -21.79
C THR A 99 41.65 -18.67 -22.58
N GLY A 100 40.39 -18.33 -22.27
CA GLY A 100 39.22 -18.85 -22.96
C GLY A 100 38.86 -20.31 -22.64
N ASP A 101 39.49 -20.91 -21.62
CA ASP A 101 39.14 -22.24 -21.15
C ASP A 101 37.87 -22.19 -20.28
N ARG A 102 36.76 -22.70 -20.84
CA ARG A 102 35.46 -22.74 -20.14
C ARG A 102 35.46 -23.61 -18.89
N VAL A 103 36.33 -24.61 -18.79
CA VAL A 103 36.44 -25.46 -17.59
C VAL A 103 37.04 -24.67 -16.44
N CYS A 104 38.08 -23.86 -16.73
CA CYS A 104 38.68 -22.97 -15.74
C CYS A 104 37.68 -21.92 -15.25
N GLU A 105 36.96 -21.27 -16.18
CA GLU A 105 35.97 -20.24 -15.83
C GLU A 105 34.83 -20.82 -14.98
N ASP A 106 34.29 -21.98 -15.34
CA ASP A 106 33.21 -22.65 -14.59
C ASP A 106 33.68 -23.10 -13.19
N GLN A 107 34.93 -23.57 -13.05
CA GLN A 107 35.52 -23.91 -11.76
C GLN A 107 35.63 -22.69 -10.84
N LEU A 108 36.20 -21.58 -11.32
CA LEU A 108 36.33 -20.36 -10.52
C LEU A 108 34.98 -19.78 -10.10
N LEU A 109 33.96 -19.87 -10.97
CA LEU A 109 32.61 -19.42 -10.64
C LEU A 109 31.96 -20.31 -9.55
N ARG A 110 32.16 -21.62 -9.59
CA ARG A 110 31.65 -22.56 -8.56
C ARG A 110 32.33 -22.34 -7.20
N ASP A 111 33.65 -22.14 -7.21
CA ASP A 111 34.41 -21.86 -5.98
C ASP A 111 34.00 -20.51 -5.37
N ALA A 112 33.83 -19.49 -6.21
CA ALA A 112 33.32 -18.18 -5.80
C ALA A 112 31.91 -18.25 -5.21
N ALA A 113 31.01 -19.03 -5.81
CA ALA A 113 29.66 -19.26 -5.29
C ALA A 113 29.70 -20.00 -3.94
N THR A 114 30.59 -20.96 -3.76
CA THR A 114 30.74 -21.69 -2.49
C THR A 114 31.25 -20.75 -1.38
N TYR A 115 32.20 -19.87 -1.70
CA TYR A 115 32.76 -18.92 -0.75
C TYR A 115 31.75 -17.82 -0.35
N SER A 116 30.92 -17.32 -1.29
CA SER A 116 29.89 -16.34 -0.96
C SER A 116 28.81 -16.92 -0.04
N ILE A 117 28.42 -18.19 -0.24
CA ILE A 117 27.47 -18.89 0.64
C ILE A 117 28.04 -19.02 2.07
N ALA A 118 29.32 -19.36 2.20
CA ALA A 118 29.96 -19.55 3.51
C ALA A 118 30.17 -18.23 4.26
N LYS A 119 30.47 -17.13 3.55
CA LYS A 119 30.78 -15.83 4.17
C LYS A 119 29.52 -14.99 4.48
N GLU A 120 28.49 -15.08 3.65
CA GLU A 120 27.30 -14.22 3.74
C GLU A 120 26.09 -14.90 4.38
N GLY A 121 26.23 -16.12 4.93
CA GLY A 121 25.25 -16.75 5.84
C GLY A 121 23.79 -16.46 5.50
N HIS A 122 23.21 -17.21 4.55
CA HIS A 122 21.83 -17.09 4.07
C HIS A 122 21.48 -15.86 3.20
N GLU A 123 22.35 -14.86 3.03
CA GLU A 123 22.14 -13.74 2.09
C GLU A 123 22.92 -13.86 0.77
N GLY A 124 23.70 -14.95 0.62
CA GLY A 124 24.44 -15.24 -0.60
C GLY A 124 23.49 -15.30 -1.79
N VAL A 125 23.61 -14.31 -2.68
CA VAL A 125 22.81 -14.08 -3.88
C VAL A 125 22.43 -15.41 -4.52
N ILE A 126 21.17 -15.82 -4.32
CA ILE A 126 20.61 -17.00 -4.96
C ILE A 126 20.43 -16.64 -6.43
N ILE A 127 21.51 -16.80 -7.18
CA ILE A 127 21.43 -17.07 -8.60
C ILE A 127 20.91 -18.51 -8.69
N SER A 128 19.60 -18.70 -8.55
CA SER A 128 18.94 -19.90 -9.07
C SER A 128 18.86 -19.76 -10.59
N VAL A 129 19.99 -19.58 -11.25
CA VAL A 129 20.12 -19.79 -12.70
C VAL A 129 20.72 -21.18 -12.82
N GLY A 130 19.89 -22.20 -12.56
CA GLY A 130 20.36 -23.59 -12.53
C GLY A 130 19.40 -24.60 -11.92
N ALA A 131 18.44 -24.17 -11.10
CA ALA A 131 17.25 -24.99 -10.88
C ALA A 131 16.28 -24.66 -12.04
N PRO A 132 15.92 -25.61 -12.92
CA PRO A 132 14.76 -25.40 -13.76
C PRO A 132 13.59 -25.04 -12.86
N VAL A 133 12.75 -24.12 -13.32
CA VAL A 133 11.41 -23.86 -12.77
C VAL A 133 10.58 -25.13 -12.98
N SER A 134 10.86 -26.16 -12.19
CA SER A 134 10.16 -27.44 -12.13
C SER A 134 10.24 -28.08 -10.74
N VAL A 135 10.79 -27.37 -9.73
CA VAL A 135 10.78 -27.82 -8.31
C VAL A 135 9.71 -27.10 -7.48
N ALA A 136 8.94 -26.19 -8.08
CA ALA A 136 7.63 -25.82 -7.56
C ALA A 136 6.59 -26.62 -8.36
N VAL A 137 5.88 -27.53 -7.70
CA VAL A 137 4.90 -28.50 -8.25
C VAL A 137 5.49 -29.83 -8.73
N GLN A 138 5.96 -30.66 -7.79
CA GLN A 138 5.87 -32.11 -7.94
C GLN A 138 5.33 -32.70 -6.63
N PRO A 139 4.02 -33.03 -6.53
CA PRO A 139 3.51 -33.73 -5.36
C PRO A 139 3.96 -35.20 -5.43
N ASN A 140 4.82 -35.59 -4.49
CA ASN A 140 4.92 -36.94 -3.93
C ASN A 140 4.86 -38.12 -4.94
N SER A 141 6.00 -38.54 -5.47
CA SER A 141 6.15 -39.88 -6.05
C SER A 141 6.66 -40.83 -4.96
N PRO A 142 5.87 -41.81 -4.48
CA PRO A 142 6.36 -42.80 -3.53
C PRO A 142 7.44 -43.67 -4.19
N ALA A 143 8.42 -44.05 -3.38
CA ALA A 143 9.61 -44.79 -3.74
C ALA A 143 9.31 -46.01 -4.63
N ARG A 144 10.17 -46.22 -5.63
CA ARG A 144 10.32 -47.51 -6.32
C ARG A 144 10.54 -48.60 -5.27
N SER A 145 9.56 -49.47 -5.09
CA SER A 145 9.78 -50.78 -4.50
C SER A 145 10.70 -51.57 -5.42
N ALA A 146 11.77 -52.09 -4.84
CA ALA A 146 12.60 -53.11 -5.44
C ALA A 146 11.75 -54.37 -5.63
N GLU A 147 11.76 -54.91 -6.84
CA GLU A 147 11.51 -56.32 -7.16
C GLU A 147 12.33 -56.69 -8.39
#